data_AF-A0A2K0T2A0-F1
#
_entry.id   AF-A0A2K0T2A0-F1
#
_cell.length_a   1.000
_cell.length_b   1.000
_cell.length_c   1.000
_cell.angle_alpha   90.00
_cell.angle_beta   90.00
_cell.angle_gamma   90.00
#
_symmetry.space_group_name_H-M   'P 1'
#
loop_
_entity.id
_entity.type
_entity.pdbx_description
1 polymer ?
#
loop_
_entity_poly.entity_id
_entity_poly.type
_entity_poly.pdbx_seq_one_letter_code
_entity_poly.pdbx_strand_id
1 'polypeptide(L)' 'MEVGKSQYKDDCFFVWHPDTSWHPAFYAKVKETPLPATFMGESDCLDRLCIAMKAIRQGMKEQGKYLEKAPTSTS' A
#
# COMPACT_ATOMS: atom_id res chain seq x y z
N MET A 1 -16.11 19.08 -11.35
CA MET A 1 -15.88 18.55 -10.00
C MET A 1 -14.38 18.37 -9.87
N GLU A 2 -13.71 19.27 -9.17
CA GLU A 2 -12.25 19.23 -9.04
C GLU A 2 -11.87 18.16 -8.02
N VAL A 3 -11.38 17.01 -8.52
CA VAL A 3 -10.74 15.99 -7.67
C VAL A 3 -9.45 16.61 -7.14
N GLY A 4 -9.43 16.90 -5.85
CA GLY A 4 -8.29 17.49 -5.15
C GLY A 4 -7.00 16.75 -5.48
N LYS A 5 -5.97 17.51 -5.85
CA LYS A 5 -4.61 17.05 -6.11
C LYS A 5 -4.19 16.05 -5.02
N SER A 6 -3.95 14.80 -5.41
CA SER A 6 -3.64 13.72 -4.48
C SER A 6 -2.27 13.95 -3.83
N GLN A 7 -2.27 14.42 -2.60
CA GLN A 7 -1.12 14.44 -1.68
C GLN A 7 -0.61 13.04 -1.29
N TYR A 8 -1.13 11.99 -1.92
CA TYR A 8 -1.04 10.57 -1.54
C TYR A 8 -0.27 9.72 -2.55
N LYS A 9 0.54 10.35 -3.42
CA LYS A 9 1.18 9.65 -4.55
C LYS A 9 2.09 8.50 -4.11
N ASP A 10 2.55 8.53 -2.86
CA ASP A 10 3.44 7.54 -2.25
C ASP A 10 2.83 6.83 -1.03
N ASP A 11 1.56 7.11 -0.70
CA ASP A 11 0.92 6.54 0.49
C ASP A 11 0.41 5.13 0.20
N CYS A 12 0.74 4.18 1.08
CA CYS A 12 0.28 2.80 1.01
C CYS A 12 -1.02 2.61 1.81
N PHE A 13 -1.97 1.89 1.23
CA PHE A 13 -3.28 1.66 1.82
C PHE A 13 -3.49 0.19 2.16
N PHE A 14 -4.15 -0.04 3.31
CA PHE A 14 -4.59 -1.35 3.76
C PHE A 14 -6.05 -1.28 4.19
N VAL A 15 -6.76 -2.41 4.10
CA VAL A 15 -8.13 -2.52 4.61
C VAL A 15 -8.15 -3.49 5.78
N TRP A 16 -8.72 -3.04 6.90
CA TRP A 16 -8.99 -3.87 8.05
C TRP A 16 -10.48 -3.92 8.32
N HIS A 17 -11.01 -5.12 8.53
CA HIS A 17 -12.37 -5.30 9.05
C HIS A 17 -12.49 -6.65 9.75
N PRO A 18 -13.05 -6.74 10.97
CA PRO A 18 -13.09 -7.99 11.75
C PRO A 18 -14.07 -9.03 11.19
N ASP A 19 -15.04 -8.61 10.39
CA ASP A 19 -15.91 -9.51 9.61
C ASP A 19 -15.35 -9.70 8.20
N THR A 20 -15.60 -10.85 7.58
CA THR A 20 -15.21 -11.20 6.21
C THR A 20 -16.39 -11.15 5.22
N SER A 21 -17.61 -10.88 5.68
CA SER A 21 -18.81 -10.83 4.83
C SER A 21 -18.74 -9.83 3.67
N TRP A 22 -17.87 -8.83 3.78
CA TRP A 22 -17.63 -7.80 2.75
C TRP A 22 -16.76 -8.26 1.58
N HIS A 23 -15.98 -9.34 1.72
CA HIS A 23 -15.02 -9.78 0.70
C HIS A 23 -15.66 -9.99 -0.68
N PRO A 24 -16.83 -10.66 -0.83
CA PRO A 24 -17.43 -10.88 -2.15
C PRO A 24 -17.83 -9.57 -2.85
N ALA A 25 -18.43 -8.64 -2.10
CA ALA A 25 -18.83 -7.34 -2.64
C ALA A 25 -17.60 -6.48 -3.00
N PHE A 26 -16.56 -6.54 -2.18
CA PHE A 26 -15.30 -5.85 -2.46
C PHE A 26 -14.64 -6.38 -3.72
N TYR A 27 -14.42 -7.68 -3.87
CA TYR A 27 -13.77 -8.21 -5.07
C TYR A 27 -14.62 -8.03 -6.33
N ALA A 28 -15.96 -8.03 -6.21
CA ALA A 28 -16.82 -7.65 -7.32
C ALA A 28 -16.54 -6.20 -7.76
N LYS A 29 -16.40 -5.27 -6.81
CA LYS A 29 -16.02 -3.87 -7.08
C LYS A 29 -14.60 -3.74 -7.63
N VAL A 30 -13.64 -4.52 -7.14
CA VAL A 30 -12.25 -4.51 -7.63
C VAL A 30 -12.18 -4.97 -9.10
N LYS A 31 -13.05 -5.90 -9.52
CA LYS A 31 -13.13 -6.31 -10.93
C LYS A 31 -13.65 -5.19 -11.83
N GLU A 32 -14.59 -4.38 -11.34
CA GLU A 32 -15.14 -3.22 -12.08
C GLU A 32 -14.17 -2.04 -12.06
N THR A 33 -13.46 -1.84 -10.95
CA THR A 33 -12.53 -0.73 -10.72
C THR A 33 -11.28 -1.28 -10.03
N PRO A 34 -10.21 -1.55 -10.81
CA PRO A 34 -8.97 -2.08 -10.26
C PRO A 34 -8.39 -1.18 -9.16
N LEU A 35 -7.84 -1.81 -8.12
CA LEU A 35 -7.20 -1.10 -7.03
C LEU A 35 -5.92 -0.40 -7.50
N PRO A 36 -5.56 0.74 -6.90
CA PRO A 36 -4.28 1.38 -7.19
C PRO A 36 -3.11 0.48 -6.75
N ALA A 37 -1.95 0.63 -7.38
CA ALA A 37 -0.73 -0.09 -7.01
C ALA A 37 -0.26 0.20 -5.57
N THR A 38 -0.78 1.25 -4.94
CA THR A 38 -0.56 1.59 -3.53
C THR A 38 -1.38 0.76 -2.55
N PHE A 39 -2.35 -0.03 -3.03
CA PHE A 39 -3.07 -0.96 -2.18
C PHE A 39 -2.20 -2.18 -1.87
N MET A 40 -1.91 -2.38 -0.60
CA MET A 40 -0.98 -3.41 -0.12
C MET A 40 -1.68 -4.67 0.39
N GLY A 41 -2.98 -4.59 0.68
CA GLY A 41 -3.78 -5.76 1.03
C GLY A 41 -4.81 -5.51 2.13
N GLU A 42 -5.60 -6.54 2.34
CA GLU A 42 -6.66 -6.63 3.34
C GLU A 42 -6.42 -7.76 4.34
N SER A 43 -6.92 -7.59 5.55
CA SER A 43 -7.01 -8.69 6.52
C SER A 43 -8.03 -8.37 7.60
N ASP A 44 -8.63 -9.42 8.14
CA ASP A 44 -9.40 -9.43 9.38
C ASP A 44 -8.51 -9.35 10.64
N CYS A 45 -7.26 -9.78 10.53
CA CYS A 45 -6.30 -9.77 11.62
C CYS A 45 -5.45 -8.48 11.63
N LEU A 46 -5.77 -7.59 12.58
CA LEU A 46 -5.07 -6.29 12.71
C LEU A 46 -3.56 -6.47 12.94
N ASP A 47 -3.16 -7.45 13.74
CA ASP A 47 -1.75 -7.71 14.05
C ASP A 47 -0.95 -8.04 12.79
N ARG A 48 -1.52 -8.81 11.86
CA ARG A 48 -0.88 -9.14 10.59
C ARG A 48 -0.65 -7.88 9.76
N LEU A 49 -1.64 -7.00 9.69
CA LEU A 49 -1.52 -5.73 8.97
C LEU A 49 -0.45 -4.83 9.60
N CYS A 50 -0.43 -4.71 10.94
CA CYS A 50 0.60 -3.93 11.62
C CYS A 50 2.01 -4.48 11.37
N ILE A 51 2.19 -5.80 11.36
CA ILE A 51 3.47 -6.43 11.03
C ILE A 51 3.87 -6.11 9.58
N ALA A 52 2.95 -6.25 8.63
CA ALA A 52 3.19 -5.93 7.21
C ALA A 52 3.57 -4.45 7.02
N MET A 53 2.83 -3.53 7.63
CA MET A 53 3.12 -2.09 7.60
C MET A 53 4.52 -1.78 8.14
N LYS A 54 4.93 -2.42 9.23
CA LYS A 54 6.29 -2.26 9.80
C LYS A 54 7.35 -2.77 8.84
N ALA A 55 7.14 -3.94 8.23
CA ALA A 55 8.08 -4.54 7.27
C ALA A 55 8.22 -3.66 6.01
N ILE A 56 7.11 -3.21 5.44
CA ILE A 56 7.10 -2.31 4.28
C ILE A 56 7.81 -0.99 4.60
N ARG A 57 7.51 -0.38 5.74
CA ARG A 57 8.18 0.86 6.17
C ARG A 57 9.69 0.66 6.38
N GLN A 58 10.10 -0.50 6.87
CA GLN A 58 11.53 -0.83 7.01
C GLN A 58 12.19 -0.96 5.64
N GLY A 59 11.57 -1.69 4.71
CA GLY A 59 12.06 -1.83 3.33
C GLY A 59 12.17 -0.49 2.61
N MET A 60 11.20 0.41 2.77
CA MET A 60 11.24 1.77 2.22
C MET A 60 12.40 2.59 2.78
N LYS A 61 12.65 2.52 4.10
CA LYS A 61 13.81 3.19 4.73
C LYS A 61 15.13 2.64 4.20
N GLU A 62 15.21 1.33 4.00
CA GLU A 62 16.39 0.69 3.44
C GLU A 62 16.61 1.09 1.98
N GLN A 63 15.58 1.04 1.14
CA GLN A 63 15.64 1.50 -0.26
C GLN A 63 16.04 2.97 -0.37
N GLY A 64 15.48 3.86 0.46
CA GLY A 64 15.90 5.26 0.51
C GLY A 64 17.39 5.41 0.89
N LYS A 65 17.86 4.62 1.85
CA LYS A 65 19.30 4.58 2.22
C LYS A 65 20.18 3.95 1.13
N TYR A 66 19.67 3.03 0.34
CA TYR A 66 20.40 2.41 -0.77
C TYR A 66 20.49 3.33 -1.99
N LEU A 67 19.45 4.12 -2.26
CA LEU A 67 19.47 5.13 -3.33
C LEU A 67 20.38 6.32 -2.99
N GLU A 68 20.51 6.71 -1.71
CA GLU A 68 21.48 7.72 -1.27
C GLU A 68 22.94 7.23 -1.39
N LYS A 69 23.18 5.92 -1.28
CA LYS A 69 24.51 5.31 -1.28
C LYS A 69 24.94 4.71 -2.62
N ALA A 70 24.06 4.70 -3.62
CA ALA A 70 24.42 4.22 -4.94
C ALA A 70 25.48 5.18 -5.52
N PRO A 71 26.66 4.68 -5.97
CA PRO A 71 27.56 5.52 -6.71
C PRO A 71 26.80 5.96 -7.97
N THR A 72 26.70 7.27 -8.19
CA THR A 72 26.33 7.82 -9.49
C THR A 72 27.31 7.25 -10.51
N SER A 73 26.90 6.16 -11.16
CA SER A 73 27.63 5.62 -12.30
C SER A 73 27.35 6.60 -13.44
N THR A 74 28.24 7.59 -13.55
CA THR A 74 28.42 8.41 -14.74
C THR A 74 28.55 7.48 -15.94
N SER A 75 27.74 7.74 -16.96
CA SER A 75 28.07 7.42 -18.34
C SER A 75 27.62 8.54 -19.24
#